data_AF-A0A3C1VU95-F1
#
_entry.id   AF-A0A3C1VU95-F1
#
_cell.length_a   1.000
_cell.length_b   1.000
_cell.length_c   1.000
_cell.angle_alpha   90.00
_cell.angle_beta   90.00
_cell.angle_gamma   90.00
#
_symmetry.space_group_name_H-M   'P 1'
#
loop_
_entity.id
_entity.type
_entity.pdbx_description
1 polymer ?
#
loop_
_entity_poly.entity_id
_entity_poly.type
_entity_poly.pdbx_seq_one_letter_code
_entity_poly.pdbx_strand_id
1 'polypeptide(L)' 'AKDLLAGGHVLIGGAILNDADEMIGSSLIVEFENREALDQWLNNDPYVTESVWQDITVQPFRTAVKS' A
#
# COMPACT_ATOMS: atom_id res chain seq x y z
N ALA A 1 4.40 -9.37 -4.16
CA ALA A 1 4.70 -8.19 -5.01
C ALA A 1 4.02 -8.22 -6.39
N LYS A 2 4.17 -9.28 -7.21
CA LYS A 2 3.62 -9.30 -8.58
C LYS A 2 2.09 -9.29 -8.64
N ASP A 3 1.43 -9.93 -7.68
CA ASP A 3 -0.04 -10.00 -7.64
C ASP A 3 -0.70 -8.71 -7.10
N LEU A 4 0.02 -7.97 -6.23
CA LEU A 4 -0.34 -6.61 -5.77
C LEU A 4 -0.44 -5.61 -6.93
N LEU A 5 0.43 -5.74 -7.92
CA LEU A 5 0.44 -4.90 -9.13
C LEU A 5 -0.55 -5.39 -10.20
N ALA A 6 -1.00 -6.64 -10.13
CA ALA A 6 -1.84 -7.26 -11.15
C ALA A 6 -3.27 -6.68 -11.19
N GLY A 7 -3.74 -6.10 -10.08
CA GLY A 7 -5.05 -5.44 -10.00
C GLY A 7 -5.09 -4.01 -10.54
N GLY A 8 -3.94 -3.40 -10.87
CA GLY A 8 -3.89 -2.01 -11.37
C GLY A 8 -4.24 -0.93 -10.34
N HIS A 9 -4.47 -1.28 -9.08
CA HIS A 9 -4.84 -0.33 -8.03
C HIS A 9 -3.67 0.47 -7.46
N VAL A 10 -2.43 -0.04 -7.58
CA VAL A 10 -1.24 0.61 -7.02
C VAL A 10 -0.70 1.65 -8.00
N LEU A 11 -0.78 2.93 -7.63
CA LEU A 11 -0.25 4.04 -8.41
C LEU A 11 1.24 4.26 -8.13
N ILE A 12 1.62 4.20 -6.85
CA ILE A 12 3.00 4.38 -6.37
C ILE A 12 3.23 3.40 -5.23
N GLY A 13 4.40 2.76 -5.18
CA GLY A 13 4.82 1.94 -4.06
C GLY A 13 6.29 2.10 -3.77
N GLY A 14 6.67 2.04 -2.49
CA GLY A 14 8.05 2.18 -2.05
C GLY A 14 8.30 1.62 -0.66
N ALA A 15 9.58 1.47 -0.32
CA ALA A 15 10.01 1.12 1.02
C ALA A 15 10.02 2.37 1.92
N ILE A 16 9.62 2.20 3.16
CA ILE A 16 9.92 3.16 4.23
C ILE A 16 11.32 2.79 4.73
N LEU A 17 12.23 3.75 4.75
CA LEU A 17 13.62 3.56 5.13
C LEU A 17 13.90 4.24 6.48
N ASN A 18 14.80 3.65 7.26
CA ASN A 18 15.38 4.31 8.42
C ASN A 18 16.58 5.19 8.01
N ASP A 19 17.22 5.84 8.99
CA ASP A 19 18.39 6.70 8.76
C ASP A 19 19.64 5.94 8.23
N ALA A 20 19.64 4.61 8.32
CA ALA A 20 20.69 3.73 7.81
C ALA A 20 20.37 3.16 6.41
N ASP A 21 19.33 3.66 5.75
CA ASP A 21 18.86 3.20 4.43
C ASP A 21 18.30 1.76 4.42
N GLU A 22 17.93 1.24 5.60
CA GLU A 22 17.33 -0.09 5.74
C GLU A 22 15.80 -0.02 5.67
N MET A 23 15.19 -1.01 5.02
CA MET A 23 13.74 -1.11 4.91
C MET A 23 13.11 -1.44 6.27
N ILE A 24 12.24 -0.57 6.74
CA ILE A 24 11.45 -0.73 7.98
C ILE A 24 9.94 -0.81 7.72
N GLY A 25 9.51 -0.75 6.46
CA GLY A 25 8.11 -0.85 6.10
C GLY A 25 7.87 -0.58 4.62
N SER A 26 6.59 -0.44 4.25
CA SER A 26 6.17 -0.10 2.90
C SER A 26 5.19 1.07 2.93
N SER A 27 5.18 1.87 1.88
CA SER A 27 4.18 2.91 1.65
C SER A 27 3.62 2.75 0.25
N LEU A 28 2.29 2.81 0.13
CA LEU A 28 1.58 2.70 -1.14
C LEU A 28 0.63 3.88 -1.32
N ILE A 29 0.54 4.39 -2.54
CA ILE A 29 -0.58 5.22 -3.00
C ILE A 29 -1.41 4.35 -3.93
N VAL A 30 -2.66 4.15 -3.56
CA VAL A 30 -3.59 3.25 -4.24
C VAL A 30 -4.89 3.95 -4.60
N GLU A 31 -5.55 3.50 -5.65
CA GLU A 31 -6.82 4.04 -6.14
C GLU A 31 -7.92 2.98 -6.08
N PHE A 32 -8.97 3.28 -5.29
CA PHE A 32 -10.16 2.47 -5.10
C PHE A 32 -11.39 3.37 -5.13
N GLU A 33 -12.55 2.81 -5.52
CA GLU A 33 -13.81 3.55 -5.59
C GLU A 33 -14.27 4.06 -4.21
N ASN A 34 -13.97 3.30 -3.15
CA ASN A 34 -14.35 3.60 -1.78
C ASN A 34 -13.45 2.86 -0.78
N ARG A 35 -13.67 3.14 0.52
CA ARG A 35 -12.89 2.57 1.61
C ARG A 35 -13.12 1.07 1.77
N GLU A 36 -14.35 0.61 1.56
CA GLU A 36 -14.73 -0.79 1.70
C GLU A 36 -14.01 -1.69 0.69
N ALA A 37 -13.88 -1.24 -0.56
CA ALA A 37 -13.13 -1.94 -1.60
C ALA A 37 -11.64 -2.05 -1.26
N LEU A 38 -11.04 -0.98 -0.72
CA LEU A 38 -9.67 -1.00 -0.22
C LEU A 38 -9.50 -1.99 0.94
N ASP A 39 -10.40 -1.97 1.92
CA ASP A 39 -10.31 -2.87 3.08
C ASP A 39 -10.44 -4.34 2.67
N GLN A 40 -11.30 -4.66 1.70
CA GLN A 40 -11.39 -6.02 1.14
C GLN A 40 -10.09 -6.43 0.45
N TRP A 41 -9.47 -5.53 -0.30
CA TRP A 41 -8.19 -5.79 -0.94
C TRP A 41 -7.07 -6.00 0.10
N LEU A 42 -6.98 -5.13 1.11
CA LEU A 42 -6.01 -5.27 2.21
C LEU A 42 -6.16 -6.58 2.99
N ASN A 43 -7.39 -6.98 3.31
CA ASN A 43 -7.65 -8.21 4.05
C ASN A 43 -7.21 -9.48 3.30
N ASN A 44 -7.07 -9.40 1.98
CA ASN A 44 -6.61 -10.49 1.12
C ASN A 44 -5.14 -10.34 0.70
N ASP A 45 -4.45 -9.29 1.15
CA ASP A 45 -3.06 -9.04 0.80
C ASP A 45 -2.14 -10.08 1.50
N PRO A 46 -1.23 -10.76 0.78
CA PRO A 46 -0.24 -11.64 1.39
C PRO A 46 0.58 -10.96 2.50
N TYR A 47 0.92 -9.68 2.37
CA TYR A 47 1.64 -8.96 3.40
C TYR A 47 0.82 -8.73 4.67
N VAL A 48 -0.51 -8.69 4.58
CA VAL A 48 -1.38 -8.66 5.76
C VAL A 48 -1.57 -10.07 6.31
N THR A 49 -1.95 -11.02 5.46
CA THR A 49 -2.27 -12.41 5.87
C THR A 49 -1.05 -13.18 6.37
N GLU A 50 0.16 -12.87 5.89
CA GLU A 50 1.43 -13.43 6.36
C GLU A 50 2.10 -12.58 7.45
N SER A 51 1.39 -11.60 8.03
CA SER A 51 1.85 -10.76 9.16
C SER A 51 3.12 -9.93 8.89
N VAL A 52 3.37 -9.58 7.62
CA VAL A 52 4.46 -8.66 7.24
C VAL A 52 4.06 -7.21 7.61
N TRP A 53 2.85 -6.79 7.27
CA TRP A 53 2.27 -5.53 7.68
C TRP A 53 1.51 -5.72 8.99
N GLN A 54 2.10 -5.22 10.08
CA GLN A 54 1.54 -5.36 11.43
C GLN A 54 0.77 -4.12 11.87
N ASP A 55 1.25 -2.93 11.51
CA ASP A 55 0.59 -1.66 11.73
C ASP A 55 0.28 -1.02 10.37
N ILE A 56 -1.00 -0.77 10.10
CA ILE A 56 -1.49 -0.24 8.83
C ILE A 56 -2.30 1.01 9.11
N THR A 57 -1.78 2.14 8.65
CA THR A 57 -2.48 3.43 8.65
C THR A 57 -2.94 3.77 7.24
N VAL A 58 -4.24 4.06 7.09
CA VAL A 58 -4.86 4.45 5.81
C VAL A 58 -5.36 5.87 5.92
N GLN A 59 -4.99 6.74 4.98
CA GLN A 59 -5.47 8.11 4.90
C GLN A 59 -5.97 8.46 3.49
N PRO A 60 -7.06 9.24 3.35
CA PRO A 60 -7.45 9.79 2.06
C PRO A 60 -6.33 10.66 1.48
N PHE A 61 -5.99 10.44 0.23
CA PHE A 61 -4.93 11.18 -0.46
C PHE A 61 -5.50 11.87 -1.70
N ARG A 62 -5.24 13.17 -1.84
CA ARG A 62 -5.54 13.93 -3.05
C ARG A 62 -4.24 14.34 -3.72
N THR A 63 -3.95 13.73 -4.85
CA THR A 63 -2.78 14.06 -5.66
C THR A 63 -2.80 15.51 -6.10
N ALA A 64 -1.74 16.27 -5.78
CA ALA A 64 -1.60 17.67 -6.21
C ALA A 64 -1.07 17.79 -7.65
N VAL A 65 -0.22 16.87 -8.06
CA VAL A 65 0.40 16.80 -9.39
C VAL A 65 0.49 15.33 -9.78
N LYS A 66 -0.07 14.98 -10.95
CA LYS A 66 0.05 13.65 -11.57
C LYS A 66 0.72 13.88 -12.92
N SER A 67 1.91 13.29 -13.12
CA SER A 67 2.64 13.32 -14.40
C SER A 67 2.00 12.41 -15.43
#